data_AF-A0AAN6MKC6-F1
#
_entry.id   AF-A0AAN6MKC6-F1
#
_cell.length_a   1.000
_cell.length_b   1.000
_cell.length_c   1.000
_cell.angle_alpha   90.00
_cell.angle_beta   90.00
_cell.angle_gamma   90.00
#
_symmetry.space_group_name_H-M   'P 1'
#
loop_
_entity.id
_entity.type
_entity.pdbx_description
1 polymer ?
#
loop_
_entity_poly.entity_id
_entity_poly.type
_entity_poly.pdbx_seq_one_letter_code
_entity_poly.pdbx_strand_id
1 'polypeptide(L)'
;PGNIFIRRLPNGLPELVLIDHGLYVYMSDKFRHEYGVFWKALMTFDNKKIAEITQEWGIKAADLFASATLLRPYEGGEQQLQKEMLGALDDQKTASQRHYEMQQRMKQGIRDVLADEDKWPKELIFIGRNMRIVQGNNAYMGSPVNRIKMMGEWASRSLFEDRNLPLRQRMVNIWEHLVFKAVLFLSDVAFWFFRLKQLLGRGGGMEDEVEARLKTVAKEFGVELQHDVFEG
;
A
#
# COMPACT_ATOMS: atom_id res chain seq x y z
N PRO A 1 22.83 -4.92 -2.43
CA PRO A 1 22.37 -5.94 -1.45
C PRO A 1 23.22 -7.22 -1.56
N GLY A 2 23.71 -7.78 -0.44
CA GLY A 2 24.65 -8.91 -0.43
C GLY A 2 24.03 -10.30 -0.62
N ASN A 3 22.73 -10.46 -0.41
CA ASN A 3 22.04 -11.76 -0.39
C ASN A 3 21.47 -12.21 -1.75
N ILE A 4 21.73 -11.40 -2.78
CA ILE A 4 21.18 -11.55 -4.11
C ILE A 4 22.31 -11.33 -5.11
N PHE A 5 22.44 -12.24 -6.07
CA PHE A 5 23.36 -12.12 -7.19
C PHE A 5 22.58 -12.16 -8.51
N ILE A 6 22.96 -11.31 -9.47
CA ILE A 6 22.39 -11.36 -10.82
C ILE A 6 23.40 -12.04 -11.73
N ARG A 7 23.01 -13.13 -12.38
CA ARG A 7 23.83 -13.78 -13.41
C ARG A 7 23.12 -13.78 -14.75
N ARG A 8 23.89 -13.89 -15.82
CA ARG A 8 23.37 -13.97 -17.19
C ARG A 8 23.22 -15.42 -17.61
N LEU A 9 22.03 -15.78 -18.09
CA LEU A 9 21.78 -17.09 -18.68
C LEU A 9 22.35 -17.19 -20.11
N PRO A 10 22.54 -18.40 -20.66
CA PRO A 10 23.01 -18.58 -22.04
C PRO A 10 22.12 -17.91 -23.10
N ASN A 11 20.82 -17.78 -22.84
CA ASN A 11 19.87 -17.07 -23.69
C ASN A 11 19.93 -15.54 -23.55
N GLY A 12 20.85 -15.01 -22.73
CA GLY A 12 21.05 -13.59 -22.49
C GLY A 12 20.15 -12.97 -21.43
N LEU A 13 19.16 -13.69 -20.89
CA LEU A 13 18.26 -13.18 -19.86
C LEU A 13 18.96 -13.10 -18.49
N PRO A 14 18.61 -12.09 -17.66
CA PRO A 14 19.09 -12.04 -16.29
C PRO A 14 18.37 -13.09 -15.43
N GLU A 15 19.12 -13.69 -14.51
CA GLU A 15 18.61 -14.59 -13.48
C GLU A 15 18.97 -14.05 -12.10
N LEU A 16 17.97 -14.02 -11.23
CA LEU A 16 18.09 -13.65 -9.83
C LEU A 16 18.48 -14.90 -9.01
N VAL A 17 19.67 -14.90 -8.42
CA VAL A 17 20.16 -15.97 -7.55
C VAL A 17 20.10 -15.52 -6.10
N LEU A 18 19.36 -16.26 -5.28
CA LEU A 18 19.35 -16.09 -3.81
C LEU A 18 20.47 -16.95 -3.22
N ILE A 19 21.32 -16.34 -2.39
CA ILE A 19 22.48 -17.04 -1.80
C ILE A 19 22.36 -17.26 -0.29
N ASP A 20 21.49 -16.49 0.37
CA ASP A 20 21.28 -16.55 1.82
C ASP A 20 19.85 -17.01 2.11
N HIS A 21 19.75 -18.03 2.96
CA HIS A 21 18.52 -18.74 3.34
C HIS A 21 18.29 -18.74 4.87
N GLY A 22 19.06 -17.95 5.63
CA GLY A 22 19.06 -18.02 7.10
C GLY A 22 17.83 -17.44 7.81
N LEU A 23 16.96 -16.71 7.12
CA LEU A 23 15.82 -15.99 7.72
C LEU A 23 14.47 -16.32 7.08
N TYR A 24 14.26 -17.59 6.70
CA TYR A 24 12.96 -18.04 6.23
C TYR A 24 11.91 -18.04 7.32
N VAL A 25 10.74 -17.53 6.95
CA VAL A 25 9.54 -17.52 7.78
C VAL A 25 8.48 -18.29 7.04
N TYR A 26 7.99 -19.34 7.67
CA TYR A 26 6.87 -20.12 7.17
C TYR A 26 5.58 -19.49 7.67
N MET A 27 4.58 -19.43 6.78
CA MET A 27 3.25 -18.94 7.09
C MET A 27 2.27 -20.10 7.05
N SER A 28 1.32 -20.12 7.97
CA SER A 28 0.18 -21.04 7.85
C SER A 28 -0.64 -20.72 6.60
N ASP A 29 -1.31 -21.72 6.03
CA ASP A 29 -2.20 -21.51 4.88
C ASP A 29 -3.31 -20.50 5.18
N LYS A 30 -3.84 -20.53 6.42
CA LYS A 30 -4.82 -19.57 6.92
C LYS A 30 -4.29 -18.14 6.82
N PHE A 31 -3.15 -17.86 7.45
CA PHE A 31 -2.59 -16.51 7.47
C PHE A 31 -2.18 -16.04 6.06
N ARG A 32 -1.61 -16.93 5.24
CA ARG A 32 -1.28 -16.64 3.84
C ARG A 32 -2.52 -16.21 3.04
N HIS A 33 -3.64 -16.91 3.23
CA HIS A 33 -4.90 -16.57 2.59
C HIS A 33 -5.44 -15.22 3.08
N GLU A 34 -5.53 -15.03 4.40
CA GLU A 34 -5.99 -13.76 5.02
C GLU A 34 -5.16 -12.57 4.55
N TYR A 35 -3.84 -12.70 4.51
CA TYR A 35 -2.96 -11.63 4.05
C TYR A 35 -3.17 -11.30 2.56
N GLY A 36 -3.44 -12.30 1.72
CA GLY A 36 -3.83 -12.09 0.33
C GLY A 36 -5.17 -11.37 0.19
N VAL A 37 -6.18 -11.78 0.97
CA VAL A 37 -7.50 -11.12 1.00
C VAL A 37 -7.38 -9.69 1.52
N PHE A 38 -6.56 -9.47 2.55
CA PHE A 38 -6.27 -8.14 3.09
C PHE A 38 -5.67 -7.20 2.04
N TRP A 39 -4.66 -7.65 1.29
CA TRP A 39 -4.08 -6.87 0.19
C TRP A 39 -5.09 -6.56 -0.91
N LYS A 40 -5.94 -7.53 -1.26
CA LYS A 40 -7.02 -7.29 -2.22
C LYS A 40 -8.00 -6.24 -1.68
N ALA A 41 -8.42 -6.36 -0.43
CA ALA A 41 -9.35 -5.44 0.21
C ALA A 41 -8.77 -4.00 0.27
N LEU A 42 -7.47 -3.85 0.53
CA LEU A 42 -6.78 -2.56 0.44
C LEU A 42 -6.85 -1.94 -0.96
N MET A 43 -6.68 -2.75 -2.00
CA MET A 43 -6.70 -2.30 -3.39
C MET A 43 -8.11 -1.97 -3.89
N THR A 44 -9.13 -2.62 -3.33
CA THR A 44 -10.55 -2.40 -3.68
C THR A 44 -11.28 -1.50 -2.69
N PHE A 45 -10.59 -0.95 -1.70
CA PHE A 45 -11.16 -0.14 -0.61
C PHE A 45 -12.32 -0.84 0.13
N ASP A 46 -12.23 -2.16 0.31
CA ASP A 46 -13.21 -2.93 1.07
C ASP A 46 -12.93 -2.81 2.57
N ASN A 47 -13.37 -1.69 3.16
CA ASN A 47 -13.11 -1.38 4.57
C ASN A 47 -13.73 -2.38 5.53
N LYS A 48 -14.86 -2.99 5.14
CA LYS A 48 -15.50 -4.02 5.96
C LYS A 48 -14.59 -5.23 6.07
N LYS A 49 -14.03 -5.68 4.95
CA LYS A 49 -13.11 -6.82 4.92
C LYS A 49 -11.78 -6.51 5.60
N ILE A 50 -11.26 -5.29 5.43
CA ILE A 50 -10.09 -4.81 6.17
C ILE A 50 -10.34 -4.91 7.67
N ALA A 51 -11.43 -4.33 8.17
CA ALA A 51 -11.78 -4.33 9.59
C ALA A 51 -11.93 -5.76 10.15
N GLU A 52 -12.65 -6.63 9.44
CA GLU A 52 -12.85 -8.05 9.77
C GLU A 52 -11.50 -8.77 9.97
N ILE A 53 -10.59 -8.68 8.99
CA ILE A 53 -9.29 -9.35 9.07
C ILE A 53 -8.41 -8.75 10.16
N THR A 54 -8.36 -7.43 10.28
CA THR A 54 -7.55 -6.77 11.32
C THR A 54 -8.05 -7.12 12.73
N GLN A 55 -9.37 -7.25 12.90
CA GLN A 55 -9.96 -7.68 14.17
C GLN A 55 -9.58 -9.12 14.51
N GLU A 56 -9.55 -10.03 13.53
CA GLU A 56 -9.08 -11.41 13.73
C GLU A 56 -7.61 -11.47 14.15
N TRP A 57 -6.79 -10.55 13.64
CA TRP A 57 -5.38 -10.40 14.01
C TRP A 57 -5.16 -9.63 15.32
N GLY A 58 -6.22 -9.21 16.02
CA GLY A 58 -6.09 -8.46 17.27
C GLY A 58 -5.72 -6.98 17.10
N ILE A 59 -5.82 -6.44 15.89
CA ILE A 59 -5.46 -5.08 15.52
C ILE A 59 -6.69 -4.18 15.63
N LYS A 60 -6.67 -3.18 16.52
CA LYS A 60 -7.79 -2.25 16.70
C LYS A 60 -7.75 -1.06 15.74
N ALA A 61 -6.56 -0.60 15.38
CA ALA A 61 -6.36 0.54 14.48
C ALA A 61 -6.20 0.10 13.02
N ALA A 62 -7.30 -0.34 12.39
CA ALA A 62 -7.30 -0.88 11.03
C ALA A 62 -6.74 0.09 9.99
N ASP A 63 -7.15 1.37 10.03
CA ASP A 63 -6.68 2.41 9.10
C ASP A 63 -5.17 2.70 9.26
N LEU A 64 -4.67 2.67 10.49
CA LEU A 64 -3.23 2.84 10.77
C LEU A 64 -2.45 1.64 10.22
N PHE A 65 -2.94 0.43 10.44
CA PHE A 65 -2.30 -0.78 9.94
C PHE A 65 -2.34 -0.85 8.39
N ALA A 66 -3.45 -0.45 7.78
CA ALA A 66 -3.58 -0.29 6.33
C ALA A 66 -2.56 0.72 5.78
N SER A 67 -2.47 1.90 6.41
CA SER A 67 -1.51 2.95 6.03
C SER A 67 -0.06 2.49 6.18
N ALA A 68 0.25 1.77 7.26
CA ALA A 68 1.58 1.20 7.50
C ALA A 68 1.93 0.12 6.47
N THR A 69 0.97 -0.74 6.10
CA THR A 69 1.17 -1.79 5.09
C THR A 69 1.41 -1.18 3.71
N LEU A 70 0.60 -0.18 3.35
CA LEU A 70 0.73 0.53 2.08
C LEU A 70 1.92 1.50 2.08
N LEU A 71 2.50 1.82 3.24
CA LEU A 71 3.51 2.88 3.45
C LEU A 71 3.10 4.20 2.77
N ARG A 72 1.81 4.51 2.81
CA ARG A 72 1.16 5.75 2.38
C ARG A 72 -0.12 5.92 3.19
N PRO A 73 -0.65 7.14 3.36
CA PRO A 73 -1.97 7.33 3.95
C PRO A 73 -3.02 6.49 3.23
N TYR A 74 -3.77 5.69 3.99
CA TYR A 74 -4.93 4.96 3.49
C TYR A 74 -6.19 5.82 3.60
N GLU A 75 -6.93 5.95 2.50
CA GLU A 75 -8.05 6.90 2.37
C GLU A 75 -9.42 6.21 2.33
N GLY A 76 -9.46 4.88 2.48
CA GLY A 76 -10.69 4.11 2.31
C GLY A 76 -11.65 4.17 3.49
N GLY A 77 -11.14 4.23 4.72
CA GLY A 77 -11.93 4.07 5.96
C GLY A 77 -12.79 5.28 6.37
N GLU A 78 -13.19 5.35 7.64
CA GLU A 78 -13.99 6.46 8.22
C GLU A 78 -13.29 7.83 8.20
N GLN A 79 -12.11 7.92 7.58
CA GLN A 79 -11.22 9.08 7.60
C GLN A 79 -10.95 9.54 9.03
N GLN A 80 -11.13 8.69 10.04
CA GLN A 80 -11.01 9.10 11.44
C GLN A 80 -9.55 9.41 11.75
N LEU A 81 -8.62 8.57 11.29
CA LEU A 81 -7.18 8.84 11.38
C LEU A 81 -6.79 10.11 10.61
N GLN A 82 -7.39 10.35 9.44
CA GLN A 82 -7.13 11.52 8.61
C GLN A 82 -7.68 12.79 9.28
N LYS A 83 -8.93 12.78 9.74
CA LYS A 83 -9.61 13.87 10.48
C LYS A 83 -8.99 14.12 11.84
N GLU A 84 -8.49 13.10 12.53
CA GLU A 84 -7.78 13.24 13.80
C GLU A 84 -6.39 13.81 13.57
N MET A 85 -5.64 13.32 12.57
CA MET A 85 -4.36 13.94 12.16
C MET A 85 -4.56 15.37 11.66
N LEU A 86 -5.62 15.64 10.89
CA LEU A 86 -6.01 16.98 10.44
C LEU A 86 -6.45 17.86 11.62
N GLY A 87 -7.12 17.30 12.63
CA GLY A 87 -7.48 17.99 13.87
C GLY A 87 -6.29 18.25 14.80
N ALA A 88 -5.10 17.70 14.53
CA ALA A 88 -3.85 18.09 15.20
C ALA A 88 -3.13 19.25 14.49
N LEU A 89 -3.58 19.62 13.30
CA LEU A 89 -3.14 20.82 12.60
C LEU A 89 -3.96 22.01 13.10
N ASP A 90 -3.92 22.23 14.42
CA ASP A 90 -4.22 23.55 14.94
C ASP A 90 -3.11 24.47 14.42
N ASP A 91 -3.46 25.45 13.58
CA ASP A 91 -2.53 26.41 12.97
C ASP A 91 -1.70 27.20 14.01
N GLN A 92 -2.05 27.11 15.30
CA GLN A 92 -1.38 27.77 16.40
C GLN A 92 -0.24 26.97 17.04
N LYS A 93 -0.03 25.70 16.68
CA LYS A 93 1.00 24.84 17.32
C LYS A 93 2.36 24.98 16.67
N THR A 94 3.40 25.18 17.49
CA THR A 94 4.80 25.22 17.02
C THR A 94 5.19 23.89 16.37
N ALA A 95 6.12 23.90 15.40
CA ALA A 95 6.61 22.68 14.73
C ALA A 95 7.03 21.59 15.73
N SER A 96 7.68 21.95 16.83
CA SER A 96 8.07 21.04 17.91
C SER A 96 6.88 20.38 18.63
N GLN A 97 5.80 21.11 18.87
CA GLN A 97 4.57 20.59 19.48
C GLN A 97 3.85 19.62 18.54
N ARG A 98 3.78 19.96 17.24
CA ARG A 98 3.24 19.07 16.21
C ARG A 98 4.03 17.75 16.13
N HIS A 99 5.37 17.83 16.14
CA HIS A 99 6.22 16.63 16.17
C HIS A 99 6.01 15.78 17.43
N TYR A 100 5.87 16.41 18.60
CA TYR A 100 5.62 15.71 19.85
C TYR A 100 4.26 15.00 19.84
N GLU A 101 3.19 15.67 19.40
CA GLU A 101 1.86 15.07 19.29
C GLU A 101 1.83 13.93 18.28
N MET A 102 2.48 14.11 17.13
CA MET A 102 2.67 13.05 16.13
C MET A 102 3.37 11.83 16.73
N GLN A 103 4.45 12.02 17.49
CA GLN A 103 5.15 10.92 18.15
C GLN A 103 4.29 10.22 19.20
N GLN A 104 3.55 10.96 20.02
CA GLN A 104 2.65 10.38 21.03
C GLN A 104 1.54 9.56 20.38
N ARG A 105 0.95 10.08 19.29
CA ARG A 105 -0.07 9.37 18.52
C ARG A 105 0.48 8.14 17.82
N MET A 106 1.68 8.22 17.27
CA MET A 106 2.32 7.05 16.66
C MET A 106 2.62 5.97 17.71
N LYS A 107 3.05 6.36 18.92
CA LYS A 107 3.21 5.43 20.05
C LYS A 107 1.88 4.79 20.46
N GLN A 108 0.82 5.59 20.55
CA GLN A 108 -0.52 5.09 20.89
C GLN A 108 -1.03 4.14 19.80
N GLY A 109 -0.91 4.53 18.54
CA GLY A 109 -1.27 3.71 17.41
C GLY A 109 -0.51 2.38 17.35
N ILE A 110 0.79 2.36 17.68
CA ILE A 110 1.55 1.10 17.80
C ILE A 110 0.95 0.20 18.89
N ARG A 111 0.53 0.76 20.03
CA ARG A 111 -0.15 -0.01 21.09
C ARG A 111 -1.51 -0.53 20.64
N ASP A 112 -2.27 0.26 19.89
CA ASP A 112 -3.59 -0.13 19.39
C ASP A 112 -3.50 -1.18 18.27
N VAL A 113 -2.40 -1.15 17.52
CA VAL A 113 -2.04 -2.19 16.55
C VAL A 113 -1.66 -3.47 17.29
N LEU A 114 -0.85 -3.38 18.35
CA LEU A 114 -0.44 -4.52 19.18
C LEU A 114 -1.40 -4.79 20.36
N ALA A 115 -2.68 -4.47 20.21
CA ALA A 115 -3.61 -4.45 21.35
C ALA A 115 -3.92 -5.85 21.92
N ASP A 116 -3.85 -6.88 21.08
CA ASP A 116 -4.06 -8.28 21.46
C ASP A 116 -2.90 -9.12 20.89
N GLU A 117 -1.81 -9.16 21.65
CA GLU A 117 -0.55 -9.81 21.25
C GLU A 117 -0.70 -11.33 20.99
N ASP A 118 -1.69 -11.98 21.61
CA ASP A 118 -1.93 -13.42 21.46
C ASP A 118 -2.53 -13.75 20.09
N LYS A 119 -3.31 -12.84 19.51
CA LYS A 119 -3.89 -12.98 18.16
C LYS A 119 -2.98 -12.47 17.05
N TRP A 120 -2.01 -11.63 17.38
CA TRP A 120 -1.15 -10.98 16.42
C TRP A 120 -0.28 -11.99 15.64
N PRO A 121 -0.41 -12.07 14.29
CA PRO A 121 0.46 -12.92 13.48
C PRO A 121 1.91 -12.42 13.50
N LYS A 122 2.81 -13.20 14.11
CA LYS A 122 4.22 -12.84 14.30
C LYS A 122 4.96 -12.67 12.97
N GLU A 123 4.50 -13.36 11.93
CA GLU A 123 5.00 -13.29 10.57
C GLU A 123 4.89 -11.88 9.98
N LEU A 124 3.94 -11.06 10.43
CA LEU A 124 3.79 -9.66 10.00
C LEU A 124 5.04 -8.81 10.29
N ILE A 125 5.79 -9.12 11.35
CA ILE A 125 7.04 -8.40 11.68
C ILE A 125 8.07 -8.60 10.55
N PHE A 126 8.22 -9.84 10.10
CA PHE A 126 9.15 -10.19 9.03
C PHE A 126 8.68 -9.68 7.68
N ILE A 127 7.38 -9.77 7.40
CA ILE A 127 6.79 -9.22 6.18
C ILE A 127 6.97 -7.71 6.13
N GLY A 128 6.66 -7.00 7.21
CA GLY A 128 6.83 -5.55 7.31
C GLY A 128 8.29 -5.12 7.12
N ARG A 129 9.23 -5.86 7.72
CA ARG A 129 10.67 -5.61 7.52
C ARG A 129 11.10 -5.87 6.07
N ASN A 130 10.63 -6.95 5.46
CA ASN A 130 10.89 -7.24 4.05
C ASN A 130 10.36 -6.12 3.14
N MET A 131 9.11 -5.69 3.34
CA MET A 131 8.50 -4.61 2.56
C MET A 131 9.29 -3.30 2.65
N ARG A 132 9.79 -2.95 3.85
CA ARG A 132 10.63 -1.76 4.02
C ARG A 132 11.99 -1.87 3.32
N ILE A 133 12.62 -3.05 3.34
CA ILE A 133 13.88 -3.28 2.61
C ILE A 133 13.66 -3.20 1.10
N VAL A 134 12.60 -3.85 0.59
CA VAL A 134 12.24 -3.80 -0.84
C VAL A 134 11.91 -2.38 -1.27
N GLN A 135 11.17 -1.62 -0.45
CA GLN A 135 10.90 -0.20 -0.69
C GLN A 135 12.20 0.61 -0.76
N GLY A 136 13.11 0.42 0.21
CA GLY A 136 14.40 1.12 0.23
C GLY A 136 15.25 0.82 -1.01
N ASN A 137 15.29 -0.43 -1.46
CA ASN A 137 15.98 -0.81 -2.69
C ASN A 137 15.32 -0.20 -3.94
N ASN A 138 13.99 -0.22 -4.03
CA ASN A 138 13.26 0.39 -5.14
C ASN A 138 13.53 1.90 -5.20
N ALA A 139 13.50 2.59 -4.05
CA ALA A 139 13.82 4.01 -3.96
C ALA A 139 15.28 4.31 -4.37
N TYR A 140 16.23 3.49 -3.91
CA TYR A 140 17.65 3.60 -4.30
C TYR A 140 17.85 3.49 -5.82
N MET A 141 16.98 2.75 -6.52
CA MET A 141 17.02 2.59 -7.98
C MET A 141 16.21 3.65 -8.75
N GLY A 142 15.72 4.69 -8.08
CA GLY A 142 14.89 5.73 -8.73
C GLY A 142 13.40 5.36 -8.85
N SER A 143 12.92 4.42 -8.03
CA SER A 143 11.53 3.94 -8.00
C SER A 143 10.98 3.42 -9.34
N PRO A 144 11.70 2.52 -10.05
CA PRO A 144 11.29 2.02 -11.36
C PRO A 144 10.02 1.16 -11.33
N VAL A 145 9.59 0.69 -10.14
CA VAL A 145 8.46 -0.22 -9.96
C VAL A 145 7.37 0.40 -9.10
N ASN A 146 6.11 0.31 -9.57
CA ASN A 146 4.93 0.54 -8.74
C ASN A 146 4.65 -0.68 -7.85
N ARG A 147 5.29 -0.70 -6.68
CA ARG A 147 5.20 -1.81 -5.72
C ARG A 147 3.78 -2.12 -5.26
N ILE A 148 2.92 -1.10 -5.11
CA ILE A 148 1.54 -1.29 -4.61
C ILE A 148 0.72 -2.06 -5.64
N LYS A 149 0.80 -1.63 -6.92
CA LYS A 149 0.16 -2.35 -8.03
C LYS A 149 0.67 -3.79 -8.12
N MET A 150 1.99 -3.98 -8.08
CA MET A 150 2.59 -5.32 -8.17
C MET A 150 2.16 -6.24 -7.03
N MET A 151 2.17 -5.76 -5.79
CA MET A 151 1.72 -6.51 -4.62
C MET A 151 0.23 -6.86 -4.70
N GLY A 152 -0.61 -5.91 -5.12
CA GLY A 152 -2.04 -6.13 -5.33
C GLY A 152 -2.33 -7.17 -6.41
N GLU A 153 -1.59 -7.14 -7.53
CA GLU A 153 -1.70 -8.13 -8.60
C GLU A 153 -1.33 -9.53 -8.11
N TRP A 154 -0.22 -9.68 -7.38
CA TRP A 154 0.20 -10.96 -6.82
C TRP A 154 -0.77 -11.49 -5.76
N ALA A 155 -1.28 -10.61 -4.89
CA ALA A 155 -2.29 -10.99 -3.89
C ALA A 155 -3.60 -11.43 -4.55
N SER A 156 -4.07 -10.70 -5.56
CA SER A 156 -5.27 -11.08 -6.31
C SER A 156 -5.07 -12.42 -7.04
N ARG A 157 -3.88 -12.64 -7.61
CA ARG A 157 -3.50 -13.86 -8.31
C ARG A 157 -3.42 -15.08 -7.38
N SER A 158 -2.79 -14.93 -6.22
CA SER A 158 -2.61 -16.03 -5.28
C SER A 158 -3.94 -16.57 -4.74
N LEU A 159 -4.98 -15.73 -4.67
CA LEU A 159 -6.30 -16.13 -4.19
C LEU A 159 -7.05 -17.10 -5.10
N PHE A 160 -6.72 -17.22 -6.39
CA PHE A 160 -7.35 -18.23 -7.27
C PHE A 160 -6.40 -19.34 -7.70
N GLU A 161 -5.08 -19.12 -7.61
CA GLU A 161 -4.06 -20.14 -7.90
C GLU A 161 -3.86 -21.16 -6.77
N ASP A 162 -4.48 -20.95 -5.61
CA ASP A 162 -4.43 -21.93 -4.52
C ASP A 162 -5.05 -23.26 -4.96
N ARG A 163 -4.23 -24.32 -4.89
CA ARG A 163 -4.52 -25.65 -5.42
C ARG A 163 -5.63 -26.36 -4.64
N ASN A 164 -5.80 -26.02 -3.36
CA ASN A 164 -6.75 -26.66 -2.45
C ASN A 164 -8.15 -26.01 -2.47
N LEU A 165 -8.37 -24.98 -3.28
CA LEU A 165 -9.65 -24.28 -3.32
C LEU A 165 -10.75 -25.07 -4.05
N PRO A 166 -11.96 -25.14 -3.48
CA PRO A 166 -13.15 -25.62 -4.18
C PRO A 166 -13.40 -24.83 -5.48
N LEU A 167 -13.82 -25.52 -6.54
CA LEU A 167 -14.04 -24.93 -7.87
C LEU A 167 -14.95 -23.69 -7.84
N ARG A 168 -15.99 -23.69 -6.99
CA ARG A 168 -16.89 -22.54 -6.84
C ARG A 168 -16.18 -21.28 -6.32
N GLN A 169 -15.34 -21.42 -5.30
CA GLN A 169 -14.58 -20.31 -4.74
C GLN A 169 -13.51 -19.83 -5.73
N ARG A 170 -12.88 -20.75 -6.47
CA ARG A 170 -11.95 -20.40 -7.55
C ARG A 170 -12.62 -19.54 -8.63
N MET A 171 -13.83 -19.89 -9.07
CA MET A 171 -14.58 -19.11 -10.07
C MET A 171 -14.95 -17.72 -9.56
N VAL A 172 -15.34 -17.59 -8.29
CA VAL A 172 -15.61 -16.28 -7.65
C VAL A 172 -14.32 -15.44 -7.62
N ASN A 173 -13.21 -16.01 -7.18
CA ASN A 173 -11.93 -15.29 -7.12
C ASN A 173 -11.41 -14.88 -8.51
N ILE A 174 -11.62 -15.71 -9.54
CA ILE A 174 -11.33 -15.36 -10.94
C ILE A 174 -12.21 -14.20 -11.39
N TRP A 175 -13.51 -14.24 -11.12
CA TRP A 175 -14.43 -13.16 -11.47
C TRP A 175 -14.02 -11.85 -10.80
N GLU A 176 -13.71 -11.89 -9.51
CA GLU A 176 -13.27 -10.71 -8.77
C GLU A 176 -11.90 -10.18 -9.26
N HIS A 177 -11.00 -11.06 -9.71
CA HIS A 177 -9.76 -10.64 -10.39
C HIS A 177 -10.02 -9.96 -11.73
N LEU A 178 -11.00 -10.46 -12.51
CA LEU A 178 -11.41 -9.83 -13.76
C LEU A 178 -12.07 -8.47 -13.52
N VAL A 179 -12.92 -8.35 -12.50
CA VAL A 179 -13.51 -7.07 -12.09
C VAL A 179 -12.42 -6.08 -11.68
N PHE A 180 -11.44 -6.50 -10.88
CA PHE A 180 -10.29 -5.67 -10.52
C PHE A 180 -9.53 -5.16 -11.75
N LYS A 181 -9.23 -6.05 -12.71
CA LYS A 181 -8.58 -5.66 -13.97
C LYS A 181 -9.45 -4.71 -14.80
N ALA A 182 -10.75 -4.93 -14.85
CA ALA A 182 -11.68 -4.06 -15.57
C ALA A 182 -11.73 -2.65 -14.96
N VAL A 183 -11.74 -2.55 -13.62
CA VAL A 183 -11.69 -1.26 -12.91
C VAL A 183 -10.38 -0.53 -13.20
N LEU A 184 -9.23 -1.22 -13.12
CA LEU A 184 -7.94 -0.61 -13.46
C LEU A 184 -7.91 -0.13 -14.92
N PHE A 185 -8.41 -0.96 -15.85
CA PHE A 185 -8.49 -0.60 -17.26
C PHE A 185 -9.40 0.60 -17.51
N LEU A 186 -10.55 0.67 -16.85
CA LEU A 186 -11.46 1.82 -16.93
C LEU A 186 -10.81 3.10 -16.41
N SER A 187 -10.04 3.01 -15.31
CA SER A 187 -9.26 4.14 -14.79
C SER A 187 -8.20 4.61 -15.79
N ASP A 188 -7.50 3.68 -16.45
CA ASP A 188 -6.52 4.01 -17.49
C ASP A 188 -7.20 4.66 -18.72
N VAL A 189 -8.36 4.15 -19.15
CA VAL A 189 -9.16 4.73 -20.25
C VAL A 189 -9.65 6.12 -19.90
N ALA A 190 -10.15 6.33 -18.68
CA ALA A 190 -10.59 7.63 -18.20
C ALA A 190 -9.42 8.63 -18.21
N PHE A 191 -8.25 8.22 -17.70
CA PHE A 191 -7.03 9.03 -17.73
C PHE A 191 -6.67 9.46 -19.16
N TRP A 192 -6.64 8.53 -20.12
CA TRP A 192 -6.35 8.84 -21.53
C TRP A 192 -7.42 9.71 -22.18
N PHE A 193 -8.69 9.52 -21.83
CA PHE A 193 -9.78 10.38 -22.29
C PHE A 193 -9.61 11.83 -21.81
N PHE A 194 -9.28 12.03 -20.53
CA PHE A 194 -9.01 13.36 -19.97
C PHE A 194 -7.75 13.99 -20.59
N ARG A 195 -6.67 13.21 -20.83
CA ARG A 195 -5.47 13.68 -21.54
C ARG A 195 -5.76 14.09 -22.99
N LEU A 196 -6.61 13.35 -23.70
CA LEU A 196 -7.04 13.70 -25.05
C LEU A 196 -7.87 14.99 -25.05
N LYS A 197 -8.77 15.14 -24.08
CA LYS A 197 -9.59 16.35 -23.90
C LYS A 197 -8.73 17.59 -23.61
N GLN A 198 -7.65 17.41 -22.85
CA GLN A 198 -6.63 18.42 -22.55
C GLN A 198 -5.82 18.80 -23.80
N LEU A 199 -5.38 17.82 -24.60
CA LEU A 199 -4.71 18.04 -25.89
C LEU A 199 -5.59 18.82 -26.90
N LEU A 200 -6.91 18.61 -26.84
CA LEU A 200 -7.89 19.31 -27.67
C LEU A 200 -8.32 20.67 -27.08
N GLY A 201 -7.64 21.16 -26.03
CA GLY A 201 -7.87 22.47 -25.43
C GLY A 201 -9.22 22.62 -24.71
N ARG A 202 -9.90 21.52 -24.37
CA ARG A 202 -11.25 21.52 -23.79
C ARG A 202 -11.26 20.95 -22.36
N GLY A 203 -10.55 21.59 -21.43
CA GLY A 203 -10.63 21.30 -20.00
C GLY A 203 -9.27 21.24 -19.31
N GLY A 204 -9.27 21.28 -17.97
CA GLY A 204 -8.08 21.03 -17.16
C GLY A 204 -7.72 19.55 -17.13
N GLY A 205 -6.44 19.22 -16.99
CA GLY A 205 -5.96 17.85 -16.89
C GLY A 205 -6.44 17.19 -15.60
N MET A 206 -6.64 15.87 -15.64
CA MET A 206 -6.89 15.07 -14.43
C MET A 206 -5.76 15.26 -13.39
N GLU A 207 -4.53 15.46 -13.87
CA GLU A 207 -3.40 15.88 -13.03
C GLU A 207 -3.59 17.26 -12.43
N ASP A 208 -4.20 18.24 -13.09
CA ASP A 208 -4.45 19.56 -12.49
C ASP A 208 -5.49 19.50 -11.36
N GLU A 209 -6.49 18.62 -11.46
CA GLU A 209 -7.47 18.39 -10.39
C GLU A 209 -6.91 17.53 -9.24
N VAL A 210 -6.08 16.54 -9.56
CA VAL A 210 -5.38 15.70 -8.57
C VAL A 210 -4.25 16.48 -7.90
N GLU A 211 -3.53 17.33 -8.63
CA GLU A 211 -2.50 18.26 -8.15
C GLU A 211 -3.14 19.41 -7.38
N ALA A 212 -4.30 19.93 -7.77
CA ALA A 212 -5.06 20.87 -6.95
C ALA A 212 -5.48 20.22 -5.62
N ARG A 213 -5.96 18.97 -5.64
CA ARG A 213 -6.22 18.20 -4.41
C ARG A 213 -4.95 17.93 -3.60
N LEU A 214 -3.84 17.56 -4.26
CA LEU A 214 -2.54 17.33 -3.62
C LEU A 214 -1.89 18.61 -3.09
N LYS A 215 -2.09 19.77 -3.74
CA LYS A 215 -1.64 21.10 -3.29
C LYS A 215 -2.46 21.58 -2.11
N THR A 216 -3.78 21.36 -2.12
CA THR A 216 -4.64 21.60 -0.95
C THR A 216 -4.16 20.75 0.22
N VAL A 217 -3.92 19.46 -0.02
CA VAL A 217 -3.37 18.53 0.99
C VAL A 217 -1.95 18.93 1.44
N ALA A 218 -1.03 19.28 0.54
CA ALA A 218 0.36 19.65 0.88
C ALA A 218 0.45 20.98 1.64
N LYS A 219 -0.41 21.95 1.29
CA LYS A 219 -0.56 23.23 1.98
C LYS A 219 -1.16 23.03 3.38
N GLU A 220 -2.07 22.06 3.53
CA GLU A 220 -2.60 21.62 4.83
C GLU A 220 -1.54 20.85 5.67
N PHE A 221 -0.64 20.10 5.05
CA PHE A 221 0.45 19.38 5.75
C PHE A 221 1.67 20.24 6.14
N GLY A 222 1.65 21.55 5.87
CA GLY A 222 2.71 22.48 6.29
C GLY A 222 4.08 22.20 5.65
N VAL A 223 4.09 21.52 4.52
CA VAL A 223 5.29 21.36 3.69
C VAL A 223 5.23 22.47 2.65
N GLU A 224 6.09 23.49 2.80
CA GLU A 224 6.41 24.33 1.65
C GLU A 224 6.97 23.40 0.57
N LEU A 225 6.19 23.19 -0.49
CA LEU A 225 6.72 22.68 -1.73
C LEU A 225 7.74 23.70 -2.20
N GLN A 226 9.00 23.52 -1.82
CA GLN A 226 10.11 24.07 -2.59
C GLN A 226 9.91 23.59 -4.02
N HIS A 227 9.42 24.50 -4.86
CA HIS A 227 9.61 24.40 -6.29
C HIS A 227 11.11 24.23 -6.56
N ASP A 228 11.41 23.48 -7.62
CA ASP A 228 12.75 23.24 -8.20
C ASP A 228 13.48 21.95 -7.79
N VAL A 229 12.80 20.80 -7.83
CA VAL A 229 13.48 19.48 -7.92
C VAL A 229 13.25 18.80 -9.29
N PHE A 230 12.57 19.48 -10.22
CA PHE A 230 12.35 18.99 -11.60
C PHE A 230 12.77 20.00 -12.68
N GLU A 231 13.77 20.83 -12.41
CA GLU A 231 14.63 21.36 -13.47
C GLU A 231 15.91 20.53 -13.55
N GLY A 232 15.84 19.57 -14.47
CA GLY A 232 16.94 18.81 -15.05
C GLY A 232 16.47 18.30 -16.41
#